data_AF-T1YTH3-F1
#
_entry.id   AF-T1YTH3-F1
#
_cell.length_a   1.000
_cell.length_b   1.000
_cell.length_c   1.000
_cell.angle_alpha   90.00
_cell.angle_beta   90.00
_cell.angle_gamma   90.00
#
_symmetry.space_group_name_H-M   'P 1'
#
loop_
_entity.id
_entity.type
_entity.pdbx_description
1 polymer ?
#
loop_
_entity_poly.entity_id
_entity_poly.type
_entity_poly.pdbx_seq_one_letter_code
_entity_poly.pdbx_strand_id
1 'polypeptide(L)'
;MGWMTIIITYNPNLTLLTFYLYTLMTASVFLTLNATKVLKLATMMTSWTKTPMLNATLMLALLSLAGLPPLTGFLPKWLIIQELTKQEMTTAATAMAMLSLLGLFF
;
A
#
# COMPACT_ATOMS: atom_id res chain seq x y z
N MET A 1 3.28 7.98 -2.11
CA MET A 1 4.37 8.79 -2.70
C MET A 1 5.45 9.19 -1.68
N GLY A 2 5.15 9.52 -0.42
CA GLY A 2 6.18 9.92 0.56
C GLY A 2 7.32 8.90 0.78
N TRP A 3 7.04 7.59 0.71
CA TRP A 3 8.07 6.56 0.73
C TRP A 3 9.02 6.62 -0.47
N MET A 4 8.52 7.01 -1.65
CA MET A 4 9.32 7.12 -2.88
C MET A 4 10.25 8.32 -2.84
N THR A 5 9.80 9.45 -2.28
CA THR A 5 10.59 10.68 -2.24
C THR A 5 11.81 10.58 -1.34
N ILE A 6 11.72 9.79 -0.25
CA ILE A 6 12.83 9.62 0.69
C ILE A 6 13.90 8.68 0.14
N ILE A 7 13.52 7.60 -0.56
CA ILE A 7 14.49 6.61 -1.03
C ILE A 7 15.13 6.97 -2.37
N ILE A 8 14.58 7.93 -3.12
CA ILE A 8 15.09 8.29 -4.46
C ILE A 8 16.54 8.77 -4.44
N THR A 9 16.96 9.43 -3.36
CA THR A 9 18.32 9.95 -3.20
C THR A 9 19.33 8.88 -2.82
N TYR A 10 18.86 7.79 -2.17
CA TYR A 10 19.74 6.73 -1.66
C TYR A 10 19.79 5.51 -2.58
N ASN A 11 18.64 5.09 -3.11
CA ASN A 11 18.55 3.93 -3.98
C ASN A 11 17.40 4.07 -5.00
N PRO A 12 17.70 4.50 -6.24
CA PRO A 12 16.68 4.64 -7.28
C PRO A 12 16.11 3.30 -7.78
N ASN A 13 16.77 2.16 -7.51
CA ASN A 13 16.19 0.86 -7.86
C ASN A 13 15.03 0.50 -6.92
N LEU A 14 15.15 0.86 -5.63
CA LEU A 14 14.07 0.67 -4.67
C LEU A 14 12.87 1.56 -4.98
N THR A 15 13.07 2.81 -5.44
CA THR A 15 11.94 3.65 -5.88
C THR A 15 11.19 3.02 -7.03
N LEU A 16 11.88 2.50 -8.05
CA LEU A 16 11.25 1.83 -9.19
C LEU A 16 10.43 0.62 -8.73
N LEU A 17 10.98 -0.22 -7.85
CA LEU A 17 10.24 -1.35 -7.28
C LEU A 17 8.96 -0.90 -6.58
N THR A 18 9.04 0.14 -5.74
CA THR A 18 7.86 0.67 -5.04
C THR A 18 6.83 1.25 -6.01
N PHE A 19 7.27 1.85 -7.11
CA PHE A 19 6.40 2.42 -8.14
C PHE A 19 5.66 1.34 -8.92
N TYR A 20 6.34 0.28 -9.35
CA TYR A 20 5.70 -0.84 -10.05
C TYR A 20 4.67 -1.54 -9.16
N LEU A 21 4.99 -1.80 -7.89
CA LEU A 21 4.04 -2.39 -6.95
C LEU A 21 2.83 -1.46 -6.71
N TYR A 22 3.07 -0.17 -6.54
CA TYR A 22 2.00 0.80 -6.30
C TYR A 22 1.05 0.93 -7.51
N THR A 23 1.58 1.00 -8.73
CA THR A 23 0.77 1.10 -9.96
C THR A 23 -0.06 -0.17 -10.19
N LEU A 24 0.51 -1.35 -9.98
CA LEU A 24 -0.23 -2.61 -10.08
C LEU A 24 -1.35 -2.73 -9.04
N MET A 25 -1.08 -2.37 -7.78
CA MET A 25 -2.06 -2.42 -6.68
C MET A 25 -3.20 -1.42 -6.90
N THR A 26 -2.88 -0.19 -7.31
CA THR A 26 -3.91 0.82 -7.57
C THR A 26 -4.76 0.43 -8.78
N ALA A 27 -4.17 -0.11 -9.84
CA ALA A 27 -4.91 -0.62 -10.99
C ALA A 27 -5.89 -1.73 -10.60
N SER A 28 -5.47 -2.70 -9.78
CA SER A 28 -6.36 -3.80 -9.35
C SER A 28 -7.53 -3.31 -8.47
N VAL A 29 -7.29 -2.32 -7.59
CA VAL A 29 -8.35 -1.67 -6.80
C VAL A 29 -9.33 -0.91 -7.70
N PHE A 30 -8.84 -0.12 -8.66
CA PHE A 30 -9.73 0.60 -9.58
C PHE A 30 -10.55 -0.34 -10.47
N LEU A 31 -9.96 -1.45 -10.94
CA LEU A 31 -10.67 -2.45 -11.74
C LEU A 31 -11.79 -3.14 -10.94
N THR A 32 -11.54 -3.49 -9.68
CA THR A 32 -12.54 -4.13 -8.81
C THR A 32 -13.67 -3.17 -8.42
N LEU A 33 -13.36 -1.91 -8.15
CA LEU A 33 -14.38 -0.86 -7.91
C LEU A 33 -15.23 -0.61 -9.17
N ASN A 34 -14.61 -0.60 -10.35
CA ASN A 34 -15.35 -0.44 -11.61
C ASN A 34 -16.27 -1.63 -11.89
N ALA A 35 -15.79 -2.87 -11.66
CA ALA A 35 -16.59 -4.08 -11.82
C ALA A 35 -17.83 -4.12 -10.91
N THR A 36 -17.71 -3.57 -9.69
CA THR A 36 -18.81 -3.50 -8.71
C THR A 36 -19.64 -2.22 -8.81
N LYS A 37 -19.24 -1.26 -9.66
CA LYS A 37 -19.83 0.08 -9.79
C LYS A 37 -19.99 0.80 -8.43
N VAL A 38 -19.03 0.61 -7.54
CA VAL A 38 -19.02 1.19 -6.19
C VAL A 38 -18.36 2.57 -6.23
N LEU A 39 -19.13 3.61 -5.92
CA LEU A 39 -18.63 5.00 -5.82
C LEU A 39 -18.70 5.55 -4.39
N LYS A 40 -19.47 4.91 -3.50
CA LYS A 40 -19.67 5.34 -2.11
C LYS A 40 -19.41 4.20 -1.13
N LEU A 41 -18.95 4.54 0.06
CA LEU A 41 -18.71 3.57 1.14
C LEU A 41 -19.97 2.73 1.46
N ALA A 42 -21.13 3.38 1.53
CA ALA A 42 -22.41 2.71 1.78
C ALA A 42 -22.75 1.65 0.70
N THR A 43 -22.40 1.90 -0.56
CA THR A 43 -22.63 0.94 -1.64
C THR A 43 -21.68 -0.26 -1.56
N MET A 44 -20.46 -0.06 -1.04
CA MET A 44 -19.47 -1.13 -0.80
C MET A 44 -19.92 -2.10 0.31
N MET A 45 -20.60 -1.60 1.35
CA MET A 45 -21.12 -2.45 2.43
C MET A 45 -22.14 -3.48 1.92
N THR A 46 -22.89 -3.15 0.86
CA THR A 46 -23.92 -4.03 0.31
C THR A 46 -23.40 -5.04 -0.72
N SER A 47 -22.21 -4.84 -1.30
CA SER A 47 -21.64 -5.71 -2.35
C SER A 47 -21.23 -7.09 -1.84
N TRP A 48 -20.99 -7.24 -0.53
CA TRP A 48 -20.64 -8.52 0.10
C TRP A 48 -21.67 -9.62 -0.18
N THR A 49 -22.96 -9.24 -0.21
CA THR A 49 -24.06 -10.19 -0.44
C THR A 49 -24.16 -10.68 -1.87
N LYS A 50 -23.64 -9.91 -2.84
CA LYS A 50 -23.76 -10.21 -4.28
C LYS A 50 -22.55 -10.96 -4.82
N THR A 51 -21.36 -10.56 -4.40
CA THR A 51 -20.09 -11.10 -4.94
C THR A 51 -19.05 -11.23 -3.82
N PRO A 52 -19.17 -12.24 -2.94
CA PRO A 52 -18.29 -12.39 -1.77
C PRO A 52 -16.82 -12.59 -2.14
N MET A 53 -16.55 -13.35 -3.21
CA MET A 53 -15.18 -13.59 -3.70
C MET A 53 -14.48 -12.29 -4.11
N LEU A 54 -15.18 -11.39 -4.81
CA LEU A 54 -14.59 -10.14 -5.29
C LEU A 54 -14.41 -9.11 -4.16
N ASN A 55 -15.28 -9.13 -3.13
CA ASN A 55 -15.08 -8.33 -1.93
C ASN A 55 -13.88 -8.81 -1.11
N ALA A 56 -13.64 -10.13 -1.04
CA ALA A 56 -12.47 -10.68 -0.36
C ALA A 56 -11.17 -10.26 -1.05
N THR A 57 -11.11 -10.29 -2.39
CA THR A 57 -9.93 -9.83 -3.13
C THR A 57 -9.71 -8.32 -3.02
N LEU A 58 -10.79 -7.52 -3.02
CA LEU A 58 -10.71 -6.07 -2.76
C LEU A 58 -10.13 -5.79 -1.36
N MET A 59 -10.60 -6.51 -0.33
CA MET A 59 -10.09 -6.36 1.03
C MET A 59 -8.60 -6.70 1.13
N LEU A 60 -8.16 -7.80 0.51
CA LEU A 60 -6.74 -8.16 0.45
C LEU A 60 -5.90 -7.11 -0.30
N ALA A 61 -6.42 -6.55 -1.39
CA ALA A 61 -5.73 -5.51 -2.16
C ALA A 61 -5.55 -4.22 -1.34
N LEU A 62 -6.58 -3.80 -0.59
CA LEU A 62 -6.52 -2.63 0.29
C LEU A 62 -5.54 -2.84 1.45
N LEU A 63 -5.57 -4.00 2.11
CA LEU A 63 -4.62 -4.35 3.18
C LEU A 63 -3.18 -4.42 2.67
N SER A 64 -2.97 -4.79 1.41
CA SER A 64 -1.65 -4.78 0.79
C SER A 64 -1.16 -3.36 0.54
N LEU A 65 -2.02 -2.46 0.08
CA LEU A 65 -1.72 -1.02 -0.07
C LEU A 65 -1.34 -0.36 1.27
N ALA A 66 -2.04 -0.75 2.34
CA ALA A 66 -1.70 -0.35 3.70
C ALA A 66 -0.38 -0.97 4.21
N GLY A 67 0.07 -2.07 3.63
CA GLY A 67 1.37 -2.69 3.90
C GLY A 67 1.39 -3.54 5.17
N LEU A 68 0.44 -4.46 5.32
CA LEU A 68 0.47 -5.45 6.40
C LEU A 68 1.53 -6.55 6.15
N PRO A 69 2.23 -7.03 7.20
CA PRO A 69 3.21 -8.12 7.10
C PRO A 69 2.50 -9.49 7.04
N PRO A 70 1.88 -9.80 5.90
CA PRO A 70 2.27 -10.90 5.01
C PRO A 70 2.12 -10.57 3.50
N LEU A 71 1.80 -9.32 3.16
CA LEU A 71 1.42 -8.89 1.82
C LEU A 71 2.58 -8.17 1.10
N THR A 72 2.54 -8.18 -0.23
CA THR A 72 3.63 -7.66 -1.08
C THR A 72 3.83 -6.15 -0.96
N GLY A 73 2.83 -5.39 -0.49
CA GLY A 73 3.00 -3.95 -0.22
C GLY A 73 3.77 -3.62 1.06
N PHE A 74 4.04 -4.58 1.93
CA PHE A 74 4.94 -4.38 3.09
C PHE A 74 6.41 -4.44 2.69
N LEU A 75 6.76 -5.32 1.74
CA LEU A 75 8.13 -5.54 1.25
C LEU A 75 8.86 -4.23 0.89
N PRO A 76 8.31 -3.32 0.06
CA PRO A 76 8.99 -2.07 -0.27
C PRO A 76 9.19 -1.15 0.94
N LYS A 77 8.22 -1.06 1.86
CA LYS A 77 8.33 -0.23 3.06
C LYS A 77 9.45 -0.74 3.98
N TRP A 78 9.49 -2.06 4.16
CA TRP A 78 10.51 -2.70 4.97
C TRP A 78 11.93 -2.51 4.40
N LEU A 79 12.11 -2.69 3.10
CA LEU A 79 13.41 -2.44 2.44
C LEU A 79 13.83 -0.98 2.54
N ILE A 80 12.90 -0.02 2.45
CA ILE A 80 13.23 1.40 2.61
C ILE A 80 13.68 1.69 4.04
N ILE A 81 13.01 1.14 5.06
CA ILE A 81 13.43 1.28 6.45
C ILE A 81 14.84 0.72 6.64
N GLN A 82 15.13 -0.45 6.07
CA GLN A 82 16.46 -1.05 6.17
C GLN A 82 17.52 -0.14 5.53
N GLU A 83 17.26 0.39 4.34
CA GLU A 83 18.22 1.27 3.67
C GLU A 83 18.41 2.60 4.42
N LEU A 84 17.35 3.16 5.02
CA LEU A 84 17.45 4.35 5.86
C LEU A 84 18.25 4.12 7.14
N THR A 85 18.13 2.94 7.75
CA THR A 85 18.92 2.59 8.93
C THR A 85 20.42 2.45 8.61
N LYS A 86 20.78 2.01 7.40
CA LYS A 86 22.19 1.99 6.96
C LYS A 86 22.78 3.39 6.76
N GLN A 87 21.93 4.37 6.49
CA GLN A 87 22.33 5.78 6.29
C GLN A 87 22.22 6.60 7.58
N GLU A 88 22.12 5.95 8.75
CA GLU A 88 21.98 6.56 10.07
C GLU A 88 20.73 7.45 10.25
N MET A 89 19.76 7.39 9.33
CA MET A 89 18.51 8.16 9.37
C MET A 89 17.42 7.45 10.18
N THR A 90 17.77 6.99 11.37
CA THR A 90 16.87 6.19 12.24
C THR A 90 15.62 6.97 12.65
N THR A 91 15.74 8.26 12.95
CA THR A 91 14.62 9.15 13.34
C THR A 91 13.60 9.34 12.21
N ALA A 92 14.06 9.47 10.96
CA ALA A 92 13.17 9.57 9.81
C ALA A 92 12.46 8.24 9.54
N ALA A 93 13.17 7.12 9.68
CA ALA A 93 12.61 5.78 9.49
C ALA A 93 11.49 5.48 10.52
N THR A 94 11.67 5.85 11.80
CA THR A 94 10.65 5.64 12.83
C THR A 94 9.42 6.53 12.62
N ALA A 95 9.61 7.80 12.28
CA ALA A 95 8.49 8.71 11.96
C ALA A 95 7.65 8.18 10.78
N MET A 96 8.31 7.71 9.72
CA MET A 96 7.64 7.13 8.55
C MET A 96 6.90 5.83 8.88
N ALA A 97 7.48 4.98 9.72
CA ALA A 97 6.82 3.76 10.20
C ALA A 97 5.54 4.09 10.98
N MET A 98 5.58 5.07 11.90
CA MET A 98 4.42 5.50 12.68
C MET A 98 3.32 6.13 11.80
N LEU A 99 3.70 6.97 10.83
CA LEU A 99 2.76 7.55 9.87
C LEU A 99 2.12 6.48 8.97
N SER A 100 2.84 5.39 8.68
CA SER A 100 2.30 4.30 7.88
C SER A 100 1.19 3.51 8.57
N LEU A 101 1.24 3.42 9.92
CA LEU A 101 0.18 2.80 10.72
C LEU A 101 -1.10 3.64 10.68
N LEU A 102 -0.98 4.97 10.66
CA LEU A 102 -2.13 5.85 10.48
C LEU A 102 -2.82 5.60 9.13
N GLY A 103 -2.03 5.47 8.06
CA GLY A 103 -2.54 5.15 6.72
C GLY A 103 -3.09 3.73 6.55
N LEU A 104 -3.00 2.86 7.57
CA LEU A 104 -3.65 1.55 7.58
C LEU A 104 -5.08 1.63 8.14
N PHE A 105 -5.35 2.59 9.02
CA PHE A 105 -6.65 2.76 9.67
C PHE A 105 -7.70 3.38 8.74
N PHE A 106 -7.27 4.22 7.80
CA PHE A 106 -8.11 4.93 6.84
C PHE A 106 -8.12 4.23 5.48
#